data_AF-A0A662U8D3-F1
#
_entry.id   AF-A0A662U8D3-F1
#
_cell.length_a   1.000
_cell.length_b   1.000
_cell.length_c   1.000
_cell.angle_alpha   90.00
_cell.angle_beta   90.00
_cell.angle_gamma   90.00
#
_symmetry.space_group_name_H-M   'P 1'
#
loop_
_entity.id
_entity.type
_entity.pdbx_description
1 polymer ?
#
loop_
_entity_poly.entity_id
_entity_poly.type
_entity_poly.pdbx_seq_one_letter_code
_entity_poly.pdbx_strand_id
1 'polypeptide(L)'
;MGKVREVGEIHHYVCEDALDDDGYVLTTLGAATAGNLKKATSSNYYKLIGVNFKSTEDPFNPGTYLSNQRIPVIVDGVVRVQITDASNRSTDIAVGDLVAVYDGGKVAHWEDCPIHTLLGTVNAANLERMLTSIVGQALEAVAADEDPDDGKILVKLSMH
;
A
#
# COMPACT_ATOMS: atom_id res chain seq x y z
N MET A 1 -4.33 21.50 -7.66
CA MET A 1 -5.75 21.44 -8.07
C MET A 1 -6.47 20.66 -6.98
N GLY A 2 -7.27 21.32 -6.14
CA GLY A 2 -8.02 20.62 -5.09
C GLY A 2 -9.04 19.69 -5.74
N LYS A 3 -8.92 18.38 -5.51
CA LYS A 3 -9.92 17.41 -5.95
C LYS A 3 -11.10 17.52 -4.99
N VAL A 4 -12.23 18.03 -5.47
CA VAL A 4 -13.51 17.87 -4.78
C VAL A 4 -13.86 16.38 -4.91
N ARG A 5 -13.85 15.64 -3.80
CA ARG A 5 -14.18 14.21 -3.76
C ARG A 5 -15.64 14.08 -3.35
N GLU A 6 -16.44 13.35 -4.13
CA GLU A 6 -17.81 12.99 -3.72
C GLU A 6 -17.77 11.78 -2.78
N VAL A 7 -18.66 11.74 -1.80
CA VAL A 7 -18.75 10.63 -0.84
C VAL A 7 -19.15 9.36 -1.62
N GLY A 8 -18.25 8.38 -1.66
CA GLY A 8 -18.46 7.09 -2.34
C GLY A 8 -17.88 6.98 -3.75
N GLU A 9 -17.06 7.92 -4.21
CA GLU A 9 -16.39 7.82 -5.51
C GLU A 9 -15.35 6.68 -5.53
N ILE A 10 -15.58 5.66 -6.37
CA ILE A 10 -14.63 4.56 -6.61
C ILE A 10 -13.84 4.86 -7.87
N HIS A 11 -12.56 5.18 -7.71
CA HIS A 11 -11.67 5.41 -8.84
C HIS A 11 -11.20 4.09 -9.45
N HIS A 12 -11.20 4.02 -10.78
CA HIS A 12 -10.79 2.84 -11.52
C HIS A 12 -9.53 3.12 -12.34
N TYR A 13 -8.50 2.31 -12.13
CA TYR A 13 -7.21 2.43 -12.80
C TYR A 13 -6.80 1.10 -13.41
N VAL A 14 -5.95 1.13 -14.45
CA VAL A 14 -5.32 -0.08 -14.98
C VAL A 14 -4.14 -0.43 -14.08
N CYS A 15 -4.13 -1.63 -13.52
CA CYS A 15 -3.02 -2.19 -12.76
C CYS A 15 -2.19 -3.12 -13.64
N GLU A 16 -0.89 -2.86 -13.76
CA GLU A 16 0.03 -3.68 -14.55
C GLU A 16 0.37 -5.00 -13.86
N ASP A 17 0.23 -5.06 -12.54
CA ASP A 17 0.50 -6.27 -11.77
C ASP A 17 -0.74 -7.17 -11.71
N ALA A 18 -0.49 -8.48 -11.70
CA ALA A 18 -1.47 -9.46 -11.28
C ALA A 18 -1.64 -9.39 -9.75
N LEU A 19 -2.87 -9.17 -9.30
CA LEU A 19 -3.22 -9.06 -7.89
C LEU A 19 -3.98 -10.31 -7.48
N ASP A 20 -3.33 -11.10 -6.64
CA ASP A 20 -3.82 -12.35 -6.07
C ASP A 20 -4.90 -12.16 -4.99
N ASP A 21 -4.94 -10.97 -4.41
CA ASP A 21 -5.82 -10.62 -3.30
C ASP A 21 -6.14 -9.11 -3.29
N ASP A 22 -7.03 -8.66 -2.42
CA ASP A 22 -7.24 -7.24 -2.09
C ASP A 22 -6.23 -6.73 -1.04
N GLY A 23 -6.15 -5.41 -0.88
CA GLY A 23 -5.35 -4.81 0.19
C GLY A 23 -3.90 -4.44 -0.18
N TYR A 24 -3.44 -4.63 -1.41
CA TYR A 24 -2.14 -4.16 -1.87
C TYR A 24 -2.11 -2.64 -2.07
N VAL A 25 -1.07 -2.00 -1.55
CA VAL A 25 -0.77 -0.59 -1.78
C VAL A 25 -0.22 -0.38 -3.19
N LEU A 26 -0.77 0.60 -3.89
CA LEU A 26 -0.46 0.90 -5.29
C LEU A 26 0.23 2.26 -5.45
N THR A 27 1.11 2.33 -6.44
CA THR A 27 1.83 3.55 -6.84
C THR A 27 1.76 3.76 -8.35
N THR A 28 2.16 4.93 -8.82
CA THR A 28 2.33 5.22 -10.26
C THR A 28 3.79 5.03 -10.68
N LEU A 29 4.01 4.53 -11.89
CA LEU A 29 5.34 4.44 -12.51
C LEU A 29 5.90 5.80 -13.01
N GLY A 30 5.19 6.90 -12.77
CA GLY A 30 5.54 8.21 -13.32
C GLY A 30 4.91 8.48 -14.69
N ALA A 31 5.28 9.60 -15.31
CA ALA A 31 4.57 10.16 -16.47
C ALA A 31 4.68 9.34 -17.79
N ALA A 32 5.52 8.30 -17.83
CA ALA A 32 5.82 7.53 -19.04
C ALA A 32 4.78 6.44 -19.35
N THR A 33 4.10 5.90 -18.35
CA THR A 33 2.93 5.02 -18.51
C THR A 33 1.70 5.80 -18.05
N ALA A 34 0.67 5.87 -18.90
CA ALA A 34 -0.44 6.82 -18.81
C ALA A 34 -1.37 6.64 -17.59
N GLY A 35 -0.86 6.88 -16.36
CA GLY A 35 -1.64 6.75 -15.13
C GLY A 35 -1.92 5.31 -14.71
N ASN A 36 -1.20 4.33 -15.25
CA ASN A 36 -1.25 2.94 -14.80
C ASN A 36 -0.66 2.79 -13.40
N LEU A 37 -1.19 1.83 -12.65
CA LEU A 37 -0.77 1.49 -11.30
C LEU A 37 0.00 0.19 -11.26
N LYS A 38 0.77 0.02 -10.19
CA LYS A 38 1.44 -1.22 -9.82
C LYS A 38 1.59 -1.32 -8.30
N LYS A 39 1.88 -2.50 -7.77
CA LYS A 39 2.24 -2.73 -6.37
C LYS A 39 3.42 -1.82 -5.99
N ALA A 40 3.26 -1.12 -4.88
CA ALA A 40 4.29 -0.24 -4.33
C ALA A 40 5.44 -1.08 -3.75
N THR A 41 6.67 -0.68 -3.99
CA THR A 41 7.90 -1.35 -3.58
C THR A 41 8.73 -0.38 -2.76
N SER A 42 9.75 -0.91 -2.09
CA SER A 42 10.80 -0.14 -1.42
C SER A 42 11.57 0.83 -2.34
N SER A 43 11.31 0.81 -3.64
CA SER A 43 11.96 1.68 -4.63
C SER A 43 11.03 2.68 -5.32
N ASN A 44 9.71 2.57 -5.13
CA ASN A 44 8.73 3.40 -5.85
C ASN A 44 7.55 3.94 -4.99
N TYR A 45 7.71 3.99 -3.67
CA TYR A 45 6.73 4.53 -2.71
C TYR A 45 6.54 6.05 -2.78
N TYR A 46 7.19 6.77 -3.69
CA TYR A 46 7.17 8.23 -3.76
C TYR A 46 5.83 8.84 -4.26
N LYS A 47 4.90 8.01 -4.78
CA LYS A 47 3.61 8.43 -5.37
C LYS A 47 2.51 7.39 -5.10
N LEU A 48 2.23 7.14 -3.83
CA LEU A 48 1.13 6.25 -3.45
C LEU A 48 -0.20 6.80 -3.95
N ILE A 49 -1.04 5.93 -4.50
CA ILE A 49 -2.35 6.30 -5.03
C ILE A 49 -3.47 5.78 -4.15
N GLY A 50 -3.35 4.55 -3.67
CA GLY A 50 -4.41 3.90 -2.91
C GLY A 50 -4.18 2.41 -2.76
N VAL A 51 -5.23 1.71 -2.35
CA VAL A 51 -5.25 0.27 -2.10
C VAL A 51 -6.22 -0.40 -3.06
N ASN A 52 -5.86 -1.54 -3.66
CA ASN A 52 -6.81 -2.26 -4.50
C ASN A 52 -7.95 -2.85 -3.66
N PHE A 53 -9.20 -2.68 -4.12
CA PHE A 53 -10.37 -3.23 -3.44
C PHE A 53 -10.67 -4.68 -3.81
N LYS A 54 -10.11 -5.18 -4.92
CA LYS A 54 -10.33 -6.55 -5.39
C LYS A 54 -9.09 -7.10 -6.10
N SER A 55 -8.94 -8.41 -6.06
CA SER A 55 -8.01 -9.17 -6.90
C SER A 55 -8.30 -9.00 -8.40
N THR A 56 -7.34 -9.38 -9.23
CA THR A 56 -7.46 -9.44 -10.69
C THR A 56 -7.69 -10.86 -11.19
N GLU A 57 -8.38 -11.68 -10.37
CA GLU A 57 -8.69 -13.07 -10.69
C GLU A 57 -9.49 -13.17 -12.00
N ASP A 58 -9.08 -14.11 -12.85
CA ASP A 58 -9.79 -14.43 -14.08
C ASP A 58 -11.10 -15.16 -13.74
N PRO A 59 -12.28 -14.57 -14.04
CA PRO A 59 -13.57 -15.20 -13.74
C PRO A 59 -13.79 -16.52 -14.51
N PHE A 60 -13.04 -16.77 -15.58
CA PHE A 60 -13.13 -18.00 -16.37
C PHE A 60 -12.11 -19.07 -15.95
N ASN A 61 -11.10 -18.71 -15.17
CA ASN A 61 -10.07 -19.63 -14.68
C ASN A 61 -9.66 -19.30 -13.23
N PRO A 62 -10.48 -19.70 -12.24
CA PRO A 62 -10.23 -19.40 -10.83
C PRO A 62 -8.84 -19.82 -10.36
N GLY A 63 -8.20 -18.98 -9.54
CA GLY A 63 -6.81 -19.11 -9.11
C GLY A 63 -5.76 -18.61 -10.11
N THR A 64 -6.17 -18.11 -11.28
CA THR A 64 -5.29 -17.38 -12.20
C THR A 64 -5.57 -15.89 -12.11
N TYR A 65 -4.51 -15.08 -12.00
CA TYR A 65 -4.62 -13.64 -11.85
C TYR A 65 -4.00 -12.92 -13.05
N LEU A 66 -4.73 -11.95 -13.59
CA LEU A 66 -4.37 -11.27 -14.83
C LEU A 66 -3.68 -9.94 -14.54
N SER A 67 -2.64 -9.62 -15.31
CA SER A 67 -2.04 -8.30 -15.38
C SER A 67 -2.85 -7.37 -16.28
N ASN A 68 -2.54 -6.07 -16.23
CA ASN A 68 -3.14 -5.02 -17.06
C ASN A 68 -4.67 -4.94 -16.94
N GLN A 69 -5.20 -5.23 -15.75
CA GLN A 69 -6.64 -5.20 -15.50
C GLN A 69 -7.08 -3.87 -14.91
N ARG A 70 -8.30 -3.46 -15.24
CA ARG A 70 -8.91 -2.28 -14.63
C ARG A 70 -9.50 -2.63 -13.28
N ILE A 71 -8.99 -2.02 -12.23
CA ILE A 71 -9.36 -2.32 -10.84
C ILE A 71 -9.91 -1.10 -10.10
N PRO A 72 -10.85 -1.30 -9.18
CA PRO A 72 -11.26 -0.29 -8.21
C PRO A 72 -10.17 -0.06 -7.15
N VAL A 73 -9.93 1.21 -6.83
CA VAL A 73 -8.90 1.65 -5.88
C VAL A 73 -9.52 2.52 -4.79
N ILE A 74 -9.22 2.18 -3.53
CA ILE A 74 -9.58 2.94 -2.34
C ILE A 74 -8.48 3.97 -2.08
N VAL A 75 -8.86 5.25 -2.04
CA VAL A 75 -7.94 6.39 -1.89
C VAL A 75 -8.10 7.10 -0.54
N ASP A 76 -9.08 6.71 0.26
CA ASP A 76 -9.41 7.29 1.56
C ASP A 76 -10.28 6.32 2.38
N GLY A 77 -10.31 6.50 3.70
CA GLY A 77 -11.12 5.73 4.63
C GLY A 77 -10.35 4.67 5.40
N VAL A 78 -11.08 3.67 5.88
CA VAL A 78 -10.55 2.55 6.67
C VAL A 78 -10.58 1.29 5.82
N VAL A 79 -9.45 0.63 5.66
CA VAL A 79 -9.28 -0.52 4.77
C VAL A 79 -8.35 -1.58 5.38
N ARG A 80 -8.54 -2.84 4.99
CA ARG A 80 -7.61 -3.94 5.28
C ARG A 80 -6.46 -3.87 4.27
N VAL A 81 -5.23 -3.73 4.76
CA VAL A 81 -4.02 -3.60 3.94
C VAL A 81 -3.15 -4.84 4.14
N GLN A 82 -2.59 -5.37 3.06
CA GLN A 82 -1.68 -6.51 3.09
C GLN A 82 -0.46 -6.20 3.97
N ILE A 83 -0.20 -7.02 4.98
CA ILE A 83 0.97 -6.89 5.84
C ILE A 83 2.11 -7.75 5.31
N THR A 84 3.35 -7.31 5.51
CA THR A 84 4.53 -8.12 5.23
C THR A 84 4.57 -9.35 6.15
N ASP A 85 5.07 -10.46 5.64
CA ASP A 85 5.09 -11.73 6.37
C ASP A 85 5.90 -11.58 7.68
N ALA A 86 5.52 -12.31 8.73
CA ALA A 86 6.14 -12.24 10.07
C ALA A 86 7.67 -12.39 10.03
N SER A 87 8.19 -13.21 9.11
CA SER A 87 9.64 -13.39 8.93
C SER A 87 10.40 -12.13 8.53
N ASN A 88 9.70 -11.08 8.10
CA ASN A 88 10.25 -9.80 7.66
C ASN A 88 9.93 -8.64 8.63
N ARG A 89 9.34 -8.93 9.78
CA ARG A 89 8.98 -7.94 10.81
C ARG A 89 9.88 -8.11 12.03
N SER A 90 10.26 -6.99 12.63
CA SER A 90 11.02 -6.98 13.88
C SER A 90 10.35 -6.15 14.98
N THR A 91 9.31 -5.41 14.62
CA THR A 91 8.58 -4.51 15.49
C THR A 91 7.10 -4.87 15.52
N ASP A 92 6.52 -4.99 16.72
CA ASP A 92 5.08 -5.12 16.88
C ASP A 92 4.39 -3.88 16.32
N ILE A 93 3.23 -4.06 15.68
CA ILE A 93 2.37 -2.94 15.31
C ILE A 93 1.31 -2.79 16.40
N ALA A 94 1.31 -1.66 17.09
CA ALA A 94 0.26 -1.29 18.02
C ALA A 94 -0.81 -0.42 17.35
N VAL A 95 -1.99 -0.34 17.99
CA VAL A 95 -3.04 0.58 17.57
C VAL A 95 -2.53 2.01 17.66
N GLY A 96 -2.60 2.73 16.55
CA GLY A 96 -2.13 4.10 16.45
C GLY A 96 -0.75 4.25 15.80
N ASP A 97 -0.04 3.16 15.55
CA ASP A 97 1.27 3.22 14.89
C ASP A 97 1.14 3.56 13.40
N LEU A 98 2.20 4.16 12.86
CA LEU A 98 2.29 4.45 11.44
C LEU A 98 2.77 3.23 10.68
N VAL A 99 2.05 2.90 9.62
CA VAL A 99 2.42 1.85 8.67
C VAL A 99 2.89 2.46 7.36
N ALA A 100 3.95 1.90 6.81
CA ALA A 100 4.55 2.34 5.56
C ALA A 100 4.79 1.18 4.60
N VAL A 101 5.03 1.51 3.34
CA VAL A 101 5.32 0.49 2.31
C VAL A 101 6.62 -0.23 2.64
N TYR A 102 6.54 -1.55 2.77
CA TYR A 102 7.70 -2.43 2.88
C TYR A 102 8.18 -2.82 1.48
N ASP A 103 7.47 -3.75 0.83
CA ASP A 103 7.71 -4.17 -0.54
C ASP A 103 6.49 -4.91 -1.13
N GLY A 104 6.42 -5.05 -2.45
CA GLY A 104 5.40 -5.88 -3.11
C GLY A 104 3.95 -5.50 -2.77
N GLY A 105 3.69 -4.22 -2.51
CA GLY A 105 2.39 -3.68 -2.13
C GLY A 105 2.00 -3.97 -0.68
N LYS A 106 2.89 -4.55 0.12
CA LYS A 106 2.68 -4.88 1.52
C LYS A 106 3.21 -3.77 2.44
N VAL A 107 2.65 -3.69 3.64
CA VAL A 107 3.06 -2.72 4.67
C VAL A 107 3.72 -3.38 5.86
N ALA A 108 4.48 -2.60 6.61
CA ALA A 108 5.04 -2.98 7.90
C ALA A 108 5.00 -1.79 8.87
N HIS A 109 5.43 -2.03 10.12
CA HIS A 109 5.74 -0.93 11.04
C HIS A 109 6.79 -0.01 10.39
N TRP A 110 6.66 1.30 10.61
CA TRP A 110 7.56 2.31 10.03
C TRP A 110 9.05 1.97 10.19
N GLU A 111 9.43 1.47 11.37
CA GLU A 111 10.83 1.17 11.72
C GLU A 111 11.42 -0.02 10.95
N ASP A 112 10.57 -0.96 10.49
CA ASP A 112 10.96 -2.12 9.71
C ASP A 112 11.06 -1.80 8.20
N CYS A 113 10.52 -0.66 7.77
CA CYS A 113 10.51 -0.30 6.36
C CYS A 113 11.89 0.19 5.88
N PRO A 114 12.35 -0.19 4.67
CA PRO A 114 13.66 0.24 4.14
C PRO A 114 13.87 1.76 4.11
N ILE A 115 12.80 2.55 4.01
CA ILE A 115 12.82 4.03 4.07
C ILE A 115 13.38 4.57 5.38
N HIS A 116 13.24 3.84 6.50
CA HIS A 116 13.76 4.27 7.79
C HIS A 116 15.30 4.41 7.78
N THR A 117 15.98 3.59 6.96
CA THR A 117 17.45 3.62 6.84
C THR A 117 18.00 4.85 6.08
N LEU A 118 17.15 5.61 5.39
CA LEU A 118 17.54 6.84 4.64
C LEU A 118 17.75 8.07 5.55
N LEU A 119 17.55 7.93 6.86
CA LEU A 119 17.74 8.98 7.88
C LEU A 119 19.19 9.43 8.11
N GLY A 120 20.17 8.87 7.39
CA GLY A 120 21.58 9.27 7.50
C GLY A 120 21.85 10.75 7.18
N THR A 121 20.95 11.41 6.43
CA THR A 121 20.99 12.86 6.19
C THR A 121 19.57 13.42 6.15
N VAL A 122 19.19 14.22 7.15
CA VAL A 122 17.91 14.95 7.12
C VAL A 122 18.01 16.11 6.13
N ASN A 123 17.35 15.98 4.98
CA ASN A 123 17.17 17.05 3.99
C ASN A 123 15.71 17.05 3.49
N ALA A 124 15.29 18.13 2.83
CA ALA A 124 13.91 18.29 2.39
C ALA A 124 13.44 17.15 1.46
N ALA A 125 14.31 16.65 0.57
CA ALA A 125 13.97 15.57 -0.35
C ALA A 125 13.78 14.23 0.38
N ASN A 126 14.58 13.96 1.41
CA ASN A 126 14.44 12.76 2.23
C ASN A 126 13.19 12.82 3.11
N LEU A 127 12.87 13.99 3.66
CA LEU A 127 11.64 14.19 4.43
C LEU A 127 10.39 13.99 3.56
N GLU A 128 10.38 14.52 2.34
CA GLU A 128 9.29 14.32 1.38
C GLU A 128 9.12 12.83 1.03
N ARG A 129 10.23 12.13 0.77
CA ARG A 129 10.22 10.68 0.52
C ARG A 129 9.71 9.86 1.70
N MET A 130 10.04 10.27 2.92
CA MET A 130 9.52 9.62 4.13
C MET A 130 8.01 9.80 4.24
N LEU A 131 7.52 11.03 4.15
CA LEU A 131 6.10 11.33 4.29
C LEU A 131 5.24 10.66 3.21
N THR A 132 5.76 10.57 1.98
CA THR A 132 5.05 9.91 0.86
C THR A 132 5.00 8.39 0.98
N SER A 133 5.90 7.77 1.75
CA SER A 133 5.89 6.31 1.97
C SER A 133 4.89 5.83 3.02
N ILE A 134 4.36 6.74 3.84
CA ILE A 134 3.37 6.44 4.87
C ILE A 134 2.03 6.15 4.20
N VAL A 135 1.46 4.99 4.54
CA VAL A 135 0.18 4.54 4.02
C VAL A 135 -0.95 5.02 4.92
N GLY A 136 -0.75 4.95 6.23
CA GLY A 136 -1.78 5.28 7.19
C GLY A 136 -1.41 4.96 8.63
N GLN A 137 -2.44 4.96 9.47
CA GLN A 137 -2.36 4.63 10.88
C GLN A 137 -3.07 3.31 11.16
N ALA A 138 -2.43 2.41 11.91
CA ALA A 138 -3.00 1.13 12.31
C ALA A 138 -4.17 1.32 13.29
N LEU A 139 -5.25 0.56 13.07
CA LEU A 139 -6.43 0.52 13.92
C LEU A 139 -6.57 -0.81 14.68
N GLU A 140 -5.69 -1.76 14.41
CA GLU A 140 -5.56 -3.02 15.14
C GLU A 140 -4.09 -3.30 15.42
N ALA A 141 -3.82 -4.16 16.42
CA ALA A 141 -2.48 -4.56 16.77
C ALA A 141 -2.11 -5.88 16.09
N VAL A 142 -0.85 -6.03 15.72
CA VAL A 142 -0.29 -7.26 15.12
C VAL A 142 1.10 -7.50 15.71
N ALA A 143 1.32 -8.66 16.31
CA ALA A 143 2.63 -9.06 16.82
C ALA A 143 3.63 -9.29 15.67
N ALA A 144 4.89 -8.95 15.86
CA ALA A 144 5.93 -9.06 14.83
C ALA A 144 6.12 -10.50 14.33
N ASP A 145 5.96 -11.48 15.22
CA ASP A 145 6.23 -12.90 14.99
C ASP A 145 5.00 -13.72 14.59
N GLU A 146 3.85 -13.08 14.37
CA GLU A 146 2.60 -13.74 14.00
C GLU A 146 1.92 -13.03 12.81
N ASP A 147 1.53 -13.81 11.80
CA ASP A 147 0.72 -13.33 10.69
C ASP A 147 -0.77 -13.36 11.05
N PRO A 148 -1.54 -12.28 10.77
CA PRO A 148 -2.99 -12.31 10.87
C PRO A 148 -3.58 -13.42 9.99
N ASP A 149 -4.72 -14.01 10.40
CA ASP A 149 -5.40 -15.07 9.65
C ASP A 149 -5.69 -14.70 8.17
N ASP A 150 -5.95 -13.42 7.90
CA ASP A 150 -6.24 -12.87 6.58
C ASP A 150 -5.02 -12.21 5.91
N GLY A 151 -3.84 -12.25 6.55
CA GLY A 151 -2.61 -11.61 6.09
C GLY A 151 -2.71 -10.09 5.97
N LYS A 152 -3.68 -9.45 6.66
CA LYS A 152 -3.98 -8.03 6.52
C LYS A 152 -4.04 -7.33 7.87
N ILE A 153 -3.87 -6.01 7.82
CA ILE A 153 -4.02 -5.12 8.96
C ILE A 153 -5.04 -4.01 8.64
N LEU A 154 -5.91 -3.68 9.59
CA LEU A 154 -6.86 -2.57 9.49
C LEU A 154 -6.16 -1.22 9.65
N VAL A 155 -6.26 -0.37 8.63
CA VAL A 155 -5.54 0.91 8.56
C VAL A 155 -6.49 2.03 8.17
N LYS A 156 -6.36 3.18 8.84
CA LYS A 156 -6.93 4.45 8.39
C LYS A 156 -5.96 5.11 7.41
N LEU A 157 -6.36 5.25 6.15
CA LEU A 157 -5.50 5.80 5.11
C LEU A 157 -5.16 7.27 5.36
N SER A 158 -3.91 7.65 5.12
CA SER A 158 -3.43 9.03 5.20
C SER A 158 -2.44 9.38 4.08
N MET A 159 -2.55 8.71 2.93
CA MET A 159 -1.66 8.91 1.78
C MET A 159 -1.77 10.35 1.23
N HIS A 160 -0.62 10.96 0.90
CA HIS A 160 -0.48 12.35 0.49
C HIS A 160 0.01 12.50 -0.95
#